data_AF-A0A6A5KJY0-F1
#
_entry.id   AF-A0A6A5KJY0-F1
#
_cell.length_a   1.000
_cell.length_b   1.000
_cell.length_c   1.000
_cell.angle_alpha   90.00
_cell.angle_beta   90.00
_cell.angle_gamma   90.00
#
_symmetry.space_group_name_H-M   'P 1'
#
loop_
_entity.id
_entity.type
_entity.pdbx_description
1 polymer ?
#
loop_
_entity_poly.entity_id
_entity_poly.type
_entity_poly.pdbx_seq_one_letter_code
_entity_poly.pdbx_strand_id
1 'polypeptide(L)'
;MAATPARKGISALIFASRTPQRSFSSSRIYAVYATAPKAAATTTTTPSTAAKPTYSNTTTKPSASTTTPQRTVTPQFLVKEPPVPTTRNAYADSAATAAQKQRSLTDGLSDAPPELEGVPAIDWTRSYHGLGSISFTPEQSETLLAPITQDDVEVKPDGIIYLPEIKYRRILNKAFGPGGWGLAPRGESIVTGKLVTREYGLIVQGRLVSIARGEQQYFDPDGIPTATEGCKSNALMRCCKDLGIASELWDPRFIREFTNKMTKEVWVEHASTKKKRKIMLRKDDSAKYPYKEVKV
;
A
#
# COMPACT_ATOMS: atom_id res chain seq x y z
N MET A 1 -24.76 -4.92 79.46
CA MET A 1 -25.52 -4.12 78.47
C MET A 1 -26.26 -5.08 77.54
N ALA A 2 -27.42 -4.67 77.02
CA ALA A 2 -28.26 -5.43 76.07
C ALA A 2 -27.55 -5.58 74.69
N ALA A 3 -27.98 -6.41 73.74
CA ALA A 3 -29.33 -6.99 73.53
C ALA A 3 -29.33 -8.36 72.82
N THR A 4 -30.51 -8.99 72.77
CA THR A 4 -30.80 -10.30 72.15
C THR A 4 -31.69 -10.13 70.87
N PRO A 5 -32.16 -11.18 70.16
CA PRO A 5 -31.73 -11.47 68.80
C PRO A 5 -32.82 -11.31 67.70
N ALA A 6 -32.45 -11.51 66.43
CA ALA A 6 -33.39 -11.70 65.31
C ALA A 6 -33.00 -12.90 64.42
N ARG A 7 -33.96 -13.41 63.63
CA ARG A 7 -34.03 -14.81 63.17
C ARG A 7 -34.29 -14.93 61.66
N LYS A 8 -33.76 -16.00 61.04
CA LYS A 8 -34.22 -16.70 59.80
C LYS A 8 -34.17 -15.97 58.45
N GLY A 9 -33.82 -16.73 57.40
CA GLY A 9 -34.02 -16.34 55.99
C GLY A 9 -33.33 -17.27 54.98
N ILE A 10 -33.75 -18.53 54.86
CA ILE A 10 -33.27 -19.44 53.78
C ILE A 10 -34.22 -19.31 52.58
N SER A 11 -33.67 -19.08 51.38
CA SER A 11 -34.25 -19.55 50.11
C SER A 11 -33.22 -19.54 49.00
N ALA A 12 -32.89 -20.73 48.50
CA ALA A 12 -32.20 -20.90 47.23
C ALA A 12 -33.24 -20.98 46.10
N LEU A 13 -32.99 -20.30 44.97
CA LEU A 13 -33.75 -20.51 43.73
C LEU A 13 -32.79 -20.88 42.61
N ILE A 14 -32.75 -22.19 42.34
CA ILE A 14 -32.09 -22.77 41.17
C ILE A 14 -33.07 -22.65 40.00
N PHE A 15 -32.72 -21.86 38.98
CA PHE A 15 -33.42 -21.89 37.70
C PHE A 15 -32.62 -22.72 36.69
N ALA A 16 -33.06 -23.97 36.52
CA ALA A 16 -32.67 -24.81 35.40
C ALA A 16 -33.75 -24.74 34.32
N SER A 17 -33.37 -24.37 33.10
CA SER A 17 -34.23 -24.50 31.92
C SER A 17 -33.62 -25.48 30.92
N ARG A 18 -34.35 -26.57 30.65
CA ARG A 18 -33.96 -27.60 29.67
C ARG A 18 -34.50 -27.23 28.28
N THR A 19 -33.60 -27.26 27.30
CA THR A 19 -33.75 -27.78 25.91
C THR A 19 -35.15 -27.82 25.25
N PRO A 20 -35.23 -27.49 23.95
CA PRO A 20 -35.14 -28.61 23.00
C PRO A 20 -34.16 -28.40 21.84
N GLN A 21 -33.68 -29.51 21.27
CA GLN A 21 -32.88 -29.56 20.05
C GLN A 21 -33.70 -29.11 18.82
N ARG A 22 -33.01 -28.53 17.82
CA ARG A 22 -33.41 -28.68 16.42
C ARG A 22 -32.23 -29.11 15.58
N SER A 23 -32.16 -30.42 15.33
CA SER A 23 -31.32 -31.02 14.30
C SER A 23 -31.91 -30.68 12.93
N PHE A 24 -31.09 -30.12 12.03
CA PHE A 24 -31.38 -30.17 10.60
C PHE A 24 -30.35 -31.06 9.92
N SER A 25 -30.86 -32.08 9.25
CA SER A 25 -30.12 -33.07 8.46
C SER A 25 -30.57 -32.97 7.00
N SER A 26 -29.87 -33.70 6.12
CA SER A 26 -30.04 -33.74 4.66
C SER A 26 -29.47 -32.50 3.92
N SER A 27 -28.83 -32.60 2.75
CA SER A 27 -28.66 -33.76 1.85
C SER A 27 -27.27 -33.80 1.18
N ARG A 28 -26.76 -35.02 0.91
CA ARG A 28 -25.67 -35.26 -0.06
C ARG A 28 -26.29 -35.60 -1.43
N ILE A 29 -26.14 -34.72 -2.42
CA ILE A 29 -26.40 -34.93 -3.86
C ILE A 29 -25.40 -34.00 -4.60
N TYR A 30 -24.60 -34.40 -5.61
CA TYR A 30 -24.42 -35.67 -6.31
C TYR A 30 -22.91 -35.94 -6.59
N ALA A 31 -22.58 -36.89 -7.48
CA ALA A 31 -21.30 -37.03 -8.18
C ALA A 31 -21.58 -37.32 -9.67
N VAL A 32 -20.53 -37.61 -10.47
CA VAL A 32 -20.58 -37.90 -11.93
C VAL A 32 -20.79 -36.59 -12.76
N TYR A 33 -19.94 -36.21 -13.72
CA TYR A 33 -19.21 -37.00 -14.72
C TYR A 33 -17.68 -36.87 -14.72
N ALA A 34 -17.03 -37.95 -15.14
CA ALA A 34 -15.65 -37.96 -15.59
C ALA A 34 -15.58 -38.01 -17.12
N THR A 35 -14.66 -37.27 -17.72
CA THR A 35 -13.98 -37.64 -18.98
C THR A 35 -12.63 -36.92 -19.06
N ALA A 36 -11.54 -37.66 -19.03
CA ALA A 36 -10.21 -37.17 -19.37
C ALA A 36 -9.87 -37.49 -20.83
N PRO A 37 -9.09 -36.65 -21.53
CA PRO A 37 -8.30 -37.09 -22.66
C PRO A 37 -6.79 -37.03 -22.35
N LYS A 38 -6.26 -38.22 -22.08
CA LYS A 38 -5.02 -38.79 -22.63
C LYS A 38 -3.96 -37.82 -23.23
N ALA A 39 -2.76 -37.95 -22.66
CA ALA A 39 -1.48 -37.34 -23.06
C ALA A 39 -1.13 -37.33 -24.55
N ALA A 40 -0.33 -36.33 -24.93
CA ALA A 40 0.70 -36.43 -25.96
C ALA A 40 1.93 -35.59 -25.56
N ALA A 41 2.96 -36.24 -25.04
CA ALA A 41 4.29 -35.63 -24.86
C ALA A 41 5.17 -36.02 -26.04
N THR A 42 5.65 -35.04 -26.80
CA THR A 42 6.58 -35.26 -27.93
C THR A 42 7.94 -34.70 -27.57
N THR A 43 8.76 -35.52 -26.92
CA THR A 43 10.20 -35.27 -26.73
C THR A 43 10.96 -35.78 -27.94
N THR A 44 11.45 -34.86 -28.79
CA THR A 44 12.35 -35.22 -29.89
C THR A 44 13.80 -35.00 -29.49
N THR A 45 14.59 -36.08 -29.50
CA THR A 45 16.03 -36.07 -29.22
C THR A 45 16.87 -35.71 -30.45
N THR A 46 17.76 -34.72 -30.31
CA THR A 46 19.16 -34.63 -30.80
C THR A 46 19.54 -35.22 -32.18
N PRO A 47 20.39 -34.53 -32.96
CA PRO A 47 21.83 -34.78 -32.75
C PRO A 47 22.72 -33.54 -32.71
N SER A 48 23.85 -33.70 -32.00
CA SER A 48 25.00 -32.80 -32.04
C SER A 48 25.76 -32.93 -33.37
N THR A 49 26.37 -31.85 -33.85
CA THR A 49 27.55 -31.94 -34.74
C THR A 49 28.52 -30.83 -34.40
N ALA A 50 29.80 -31.17 -34.24
CA ALA A 50 30.84 -30.25 -33.82
C ALA A 50 31.60 -29.63 -35.01
N ALA A 51 32.09 -28.42 -34.83
CA ALA A 51 33.24 -27.89 -35.57
C ALA A 51 34.12 -27.05 -34.62
N LYS A 52 35.45 -27.22 -34.73
CA LYS A 52 36.50 -26.60 -33.90
C LYS A 52 37.75 -26.42 -34.81
N PRO A 53 38.89 -25.86 -34.36
CA PRO A 53 39.25 -24.45 -34.48
C PRO A 53 40.52 -24.18 -35.33
N THR A 54 40.85 -22.90 -35.57
CA THR A 54 42.20 -22.42 -35.96
C THR A 54 42.41 -21.04 -35.30
N TYR A 55 43.30 -20.79 -34.33
CA TYR A 55 44.77 -20.91 -34.21
C TYR A 55 45.60 -19.74 -34.78
N SER A 56 46.11 -18.88 -33.89
CA SER A 56 47.51 -18.41 -33.78
C SER A 56 47.62 -17.64 -32.43
N ASN A 57 48.43 -17.98 -31.42
CA ASN A 57 49.91 -18.02 -31.31
C ASN A 57 50.56 -16.69 -31.79
N THR A 58 51.54 -16.06 -31.13
CA THR A 58 52.41 -16.39 -29.97
C THR A 58 52.45 -15.19 -28.98
N THR A 59 53.25 -15.05 -27.89
CA THR A 59 54.30 -15.84 -27.21
C THR A 59 54.33 -15.48 -25.69
N THR A 60 55.05 -16.24 -24.86
CA THR A 60 55.31 -15.99 -23.43
C THR A 60 56.74 -15.53 -23.12
N LYS A 61 56.97 -14.66 -22.12
CA LYS A 61 58.09 -14.81 -21.15
C LYS A 61 57.83 -14.04 -19.84
N PRO A 62 58.20 -14.56 -18.65
CA PRO A 62 57.90 -13.93 -17.35
C PRO A 62 59.12 -13.31 -16.63
N SER A 63 58.80 -12.69 -15.48
CA SER A 63 59.66 -12.42 -14.29
C SER A 63 60.12 -10.96 -14.08
N ALA A 64 59.63 -10.34 -12.99
CA ALA A 64 60.45 -9.89 -11.85
C ALA A 64 59.59 -9.14 -10.81
N SER A 65 59.79 -9.44 -9.54
CA SER A 65 59.16 -8.72 -8.40
C SER A 65 60.07 -7.60 -7.89
N THR A 66 59.54 -6.38 -7.72
CA THR A 66 60.21 -5.32 -6.95
C THR A 66 59.18 -4.51 -6.15
N THR A 67 59.52 -4.21 -4.89
CA THR A 67 58.68 -3.57 -3.87
C THR A 67 58.84 -2.03 -3.82
N THR A 68 58.03 -1.39 -2.94
CA THR A 68 58.03 0.03 -2.49
C THR A 68 57.12 1.01 -3.25
N PRO A 69 56.66 2.12 -2.62
CA PRO A 69 55.78 2.09 -1.45
C PRO A 69 54.49 2.93 -1.64
N GLN A 70 53.46 2.69 -0.81
CA GLN A 70 52.21 3.47 -0.86
C GLN A 70 52.42 4.94 -0.46
N ARG A 71 51.99 5.86 -1.32
CA ARG A 71 51.94 7.30 -1.04
C ARG A 71 50.58 7.65 -0.42
N THR A 72 50.52 7.76 0.91
CA THR A 72 49.38 8.36 1.60
C THR A 72 49.26 9.83 1.21
N VAL A 73 48.20 10.18 0.47
CA VAL A 73 47.85 11.58 0.19
C VAL A 73 46.81 12.02 1.21
N THR A 74 47.25 12.77 2.22
CA THR A 74 46.35 13.44 3.16
C THR A 74 45.82 14.72 2.50
N PRO A 75 44.50 14.85 2.22
CA PRO A 75 43.96 16.07 1.64
C PRO A 75 43.82 17.14 2.73
N GLN A 76 44.73 18.12 2.72
CA GLN A 76 44.71 19.24 3.64
C GLN A 76 43.78 20.35 3.10
N PHE A 77 42.49 20.27 3.45
CA PHE A 77 41.52 21.30 3.06
C PHE A 77 41.69 22.57 3.91
N LEU A 78 41.99 23.68 3.24
CA LEU A 78 41.98 25.01 3.86
C LEU A 78 40.54 25.36 4.25
N VAL A 79 40.29 25.60 5.55
CA VAL A 79 38.97 26.05 6.02
C VAL A 79 38.74 27.47 5.53
N LYS A 80 37.92 27.62 4.49
CA LYS A 80 37.43 28.92 4.03
C LYS A 80 36.14 29.24 4.77
N GLU A 81 36.09 30.42 5.37
CA GLU A 81 34.92 30.95 6.11
C GLU A 81 33.64 30.88 5.24
N PRO A 82 32.47 30.55 5.82
CA PRO A 82 31.24 30.38 5.04
C PRO A 82 30.85 31.68 4.31
N PRO A 83 30.43 31.62 3.04
CA PRO A 83 30.09 32.80 2.26
C PRO A 83 28.82 33.48 2.80
N VAL A 84 28.85 34.82 2.82
CA VAL A 84 27.72 35.69 3.20
C VAL A 84 26.47 35.31 2.39
N PRO A 85 25.26 35.25 2.99
CA PRO A 85 24.06 34.76 2.31
C PRO A 85 23.73 35.55 1.03
N THR A 86 23.73 34.86 -0.10
CA THR A 86 23.21 35.43 -1.36
C THR A 86 21.69 35.46 -1.33
N THR A 87 21.08 36.32 -2.16
CA THR A 87 19.61 36.46 -2.27
C THR A 87 18.88 35.15 -2.59
N ARG A 88 19.56 34.19 -3.23
CA ARG A 88 19.04 32.85 -3.49
C ARG A 88 18.92 32.00 -2.22
N ASN A 89 19.86 32.14 -1.28
CA ASN A 89 19.78 31.48 0.03
C ASN A 89 18.68 32.13 0.87
N ALA A 90 18.62 33.46 0.93
CA ALA A 90 17.56 34.17 1.65
C ALA A 90 16.14 33.80 1.16
N TYR A 91 15.96 33.52 -0.14
CA TYR A 91 14.69 32.99 -0.67
C TYR A 91 14.41 31.55 -0.23
N ALA A 92 15.44 30.68 -0.21
CA ALA A 92 15.31 29.31 0.31
C ALA A 92 14.99 29.29 1.81
N ASP A 93 15.64 30.15 2.60
CA ASP A 93 15.39 30.30 4.04
C ASP A 93 14.02 30.92 4.31
N SER A 94 13.57 31.88 3.48
CA SER A 94 12.22 32.43 3.56
C SER A 94 11.16 31.40 3.18
N ALA A 95 11.42 30.55 2.18
CA ALA A 95 10.54 29.45 1.79
C ALA A 95 10.51 28.35 2.86
N ALA A 96 11.65 28.03 3.49
CA ALA A 96 11.72 27.11 4.62
C ALA A 96 10.97 27.65 5.84
N THR A 97 11.11 28.95 6.15
CA THR A 97 10.39 29.64 7.22
C THR A 97 8.89 29.70 6.93
N ALA A 98 8.49 29.96 5.68
CA ALA A 98 7.09 29.91 5.27
C ALA A 98 6.51 28.48 5.35
N ALA A 99 7.29 27.45 4.98
CA ALA A 99 6.90 26.06 5.15
C ALA A 99 6.80 25.66 6.63
N GLN A 100 7.69 26.15 7.49
CA GLN A 100 7.57 25.99 8.95
C GLN A 100 6.32 26.69 9.50
N LYS A 101 5.98 27.89 9.02
CA LYS A 101 4.71 28.54 9.35
C LYS A 101 3.49 27.78 8.82
N GLN A 102 3.59 27.12 7.67
CA GLN A 102 2.51 26.27 7.14
C GLN A 102 2.36 24.94 7.90
N ARG A 103 3.39 24.46 8.61
CA ARG A 103 3.27 23.36 9.59
C ARG A 103 2.46 23.75 10.83
N SER A 104 2.22 25.04 11.08
CA SER A 104 1.51 25.54 12.26
C SER A 104 0.01 25.15 12.33
N LEU A 105 -0.49 24.35 11.38
CA LEU A 105 -1.83 23.74 11.44
C LEU A 105 -1.85 22.36 12.10
N THR A 106 -0.71 21.88 12.61
CA THR A 106 -0.66 20.72 13.52
C THR A 106 -1.00 21.09 14.96
N ASP A 107 -1.08 22.38 15.31
CA ASP A 107 -1.39 22.83 16.67
C ASP A 107 -2.79 22.36 17.09
N GLY A 108 -2.85 21.50 18.11
CA GLY A 108 -4.06 20.79 18.54
C GLY A 108 -4.28 19.39 17.95
N LEU A 109 -3.54 18.96 16.91
CA LEU A 109 -3.48 17.55 16.49
C LEU A 109 -2.47 16.78 17.36
N SER A 110 -2.82 16.57 18.64
CA SER A 110 -2.07 15.67 19.54
C SER A 110 -2.30 14.19 19.17
N ASP A 111 -1.98 13.82 17.92
CA ASP A 111 -2.25 12.52 17.32
C ASP A 111 -1.03 11.60 17.25
N ALA A 112 0.11 12.06 17.78
CA ALA A 112 1.31 11.27 17.96
C ALA A 112 1.01 9.98 18.74
N PRO A 113 1.56 8.82 18.34
CA PRO A 113 1.37 7.58 19.09
C PRO A 113 1.92 7.70 20.52
N PRO A 114 1.27 7.11 21.54
CA PRO A 114 1.71 7.23 22.92
C PRO A 114 3.03 6.51 23.17
N GLU A 115 3.92 7.12 23.96
CA GLU A 115 5.11 6.44 24.47
C GLU A 115 4.71 5.45 25.58
N LEU A 116 5.07 4.17 25.39
CA LEU A 116 4.72 3.08 26.31
C LEU A 116 5.96 2.65 27.11
N GLU A 117 6.14 3.23 28.29
CA GLU A 117 7.17 2.76 29.23
C GLU A 117 6.74 1.45 29.91
N GLY A 118 7.67 0.49 30.02
CA GLY A 118 7.50 -0.73 30.82
C GLY A 118 6.59 -1.84 30.27
N VAL A 119 5.98 -1.66 29.09
CA VAL A 119 5.14 -2.70 28.47
C VAL A 119 5.95 -3.51 27.43
N PRO A 120 6.00 -4.86 27.48
CA PRO A 120 6.70 -5.70 26.48
C PRO A 120 5.96 -5.80 25.13
N ALA A 121 5.14 -4.81 24.78
CA ALA A 121 4.41 -4.74 23.52
C ALA A 121 5.32 -4.23 22.40
N ILE A 122 5.05 -4.65 21.16
CA ILE A 122 5.81 -4.18 19.99
C ILE A 122 5.45 -2.72 19.70
N ASP A 123 6.42 -1.81 19.85
CA ASP A 123 6.30 -0.43 19.38
C ASP A 123 6.30 -0.37 17.85
N TRP A 124 5.11 -0.33 17.25
CA TRP A 124 4.93 -0.23 15.81
C TRP A 124 5.34 1.12 15.20
N THR A 125 5.69 2.13 16.00
CA THR A 125 6.16 3.42 15.47
C THR A 125 7.58 3.33 14.93
N ARG A 126 8.44 2.56 15.59
CA ARG A 126 9.87 2.41 15.26
C ARG A 126 10.23 0.99 14.81
N SER A 127 9.57 -0.05 15.35
CA SER A 127 9.92 -1.45 15.09
C SER A 127 9.75 -1.90 13.64
N TYR A 128 10.58 -2.86 13.22
CA TYR A 128 10.48 -3.59 11.96
C TYR A 128 10.12 -5.08 12.16
N HIS A 129 9.50 -5.41 13.31
CA HIS A 129 9.23 -6.79 13.73
C HIS A 129 8.49 -7.62 12.66
N GLY A 130 9.08 -8.75 12.28
CA GLY A 130 8.51 -9.72 11.34
C GLY A 130 8.53 -9.30 9.86
N LEU A 131 9.14 -8.15 9.52
CA LEU A 131 9.32 -7.75 8.13
C LEU A 131 10.29 -8.73 7.43
N GLY A 132 9.82 -9.34 6.33
CA GLY A 132 10.61 -10.31 5.55
C GLY A 132 10.94 -11.62 6.26
N SER A 133 10.41 -11.90 7.45
CA SER A 133 10.78 -13.10 8.22
C SER A 133 10.17 -14.40 7.70
N ILE A 134 8.99 -14.34 7.09
CA ILE A 134 8.24 -15.51 6.59
C ILE A 134 7.33 -15.13 5.42
N SER A 135 7.13 -16.05 4.48
CA SER A 135 6.13 -15.93 3.43
C SER A 135 4.70 -16.13 3.97
N PHE A 136 3.69 -15.65 3.26
CA PHE A 136 2.30 -16.03 3.54
C PHE A 136 2.02 -17.47 3.10
N THR A 137 0.90 -18.06 3.55
CA THR A 137 0.51 -19.40 3.09
C THR A 137 0.21 -19.40 1.58
N PRO A 138 0.23 -20.56 0.90
CA PRO A 138 -0.09 -20.63 -0.53
C PRO A 138 -1.46 -20.05 -0.88
N GLU A 139 -2.50 -20.38 -0.10
CA GLU A 139 -3.89 -19.89 -0.28
C GLU A 139 -4.00 -18.36 -0.15
N GLN A 140 -3.23 -17.78 0.78
CA GLN A 140 -3.14 -16.33 0.96
C GLN A 140 -2.41 -15.68 -0.20
N SER A 141 -1.28 -16.25 -0.62
CA SER A 141 -0.50 -15.76 -1.76
C SER A 141 -1.30 -15.80 -3.06
N GLU A 142 -2.05 -16.89 -3.31
CA GLU A 142 -2.99 -16.99 -4.44
C GLU A 142 -4.06 -15.88 -4.38
N THR A 143 -4.62 -15.61 -3.20
CA THR A 143 -5.62 -14.55 -3.03
C THR A 143 -5.06 -13.14 -3.25
N LEU A 144 -3.81 -12.89 -2.83
CA LEU A 144 -3.16 -11.58 -2.94
C LEU A 144 -2.65 -11.28 -4.36
N LEU A 145 -2.21 -12.32 -5.07
CA LEU A 145 -1.69 -12.26 -6.44
C LEU A 145 -2.76 -12.53 -7.51
N ALA A 146 -4.02 -12.72 -7.11
CA ALA A 146 -5.13 -12.90 -8.04
C ALA A 146 -5.30 -11.67 -8.95
N PRO A 147 -5.56 -11.86 -10.27
CA PRO A 147 -5.79 -10.76 -11.20
C PRO A 147 -7.06 -9.99 -10.83
N ILE A 148 -7.05 -8.68 -11.06
CA ILE A 148 -8.19 -7.81 -10.77
C ILE A 148 -9.30 -7.97 -11.80
N THR A 149 -10.55 -7.91 -11.34
CA THR A 149 -11.70 -7.78 -12.23
C THR A 149 -11.63 -6.43 -12.95
N GLN A 150 -11.66 -6.42 -14.29
CA GLN A 150 -11.59 -5.18 -15.07
C GLN A 150 -12.76 -4.23 -14.75
N ASP A 151 -13.94 -4.77 -14.44
CA ASP A 151 -15.11 -4.00 -14.02
C ASP A 151 -14.95 -3.31 -12.65
N ASP A 152 -13.93 -3.68 -11.86
CA ASP A 152 -13.61 -3.03 -10.59
C ASP A 152 -12.64 -1.85 -10.74
N VAL A 153 -12.06 -1.65 -11.93
CA VAL A 153 -11.10 -0.58 -12.22
C VAL A 153 -11.84 0.68 -12.66
N GLU A 154 -11.55 1.78 -11.96
CA GLU A 154 -12.12 3.10 -12.22
C GLU A 154 -11.15 3.98 -13.01
N VAL A 155 -11.69 5.01 -13.66
CA VAL A 155 -10.96 5.89 -14.57
C VAL A 155 -11.18 7.34 -14.16
N LYS A 156 -10.10 8.05 -13.81
CA LYS A 156 -10.15 9.49 -13.56
C LYS A 156 -10.32 10.28 -14.87
N PRO A 157 -10.86 11.52 -14.83
CA PRO A 157 -11.03 12.36 -16.03
C PRO A 157 -9.73 12.72 -16.78
N ASP A 158 -8.56 12.52 -16.15
CA ASP A 158 -7.23 12.67 -16.73
C ASP A 158 -6.71 11.41 -17.44
N GLY A 159 -7.46 10.29 -17.38
CA GLY A 159 -7.09 8.99 -17.95
C GLY A 159 -6.35 8.06 -17.00
N ILE A 160 -6.06 8.47 -15.76
CA ILE A 160 -5.40 7.61 -14.78
C ILE A 160 -6.39 6.55 -14.29
N ILE A 161 -6.03 5.27 -14.50
CA ILE A 161 -6.76 4.13 -13.98
C ILE A 161 -6.41 3.88 -12.50
N TYR A 162 -7.37 3.44 -11.70
CA TYR A 162 -7.16 3.10 -10.29
C TYR A 162 -8.14 2.05 -9.80
N LEU A 163 -7.72 1.24 -8.83
CA LEU A 163 -8.63 0.37 -8.07
C LEU A 163 -9.18 1.16 -6.86
N PRO A 164 -10.49 1.18 -6.61
CA PRO A 164 -11.07 1.81 -5.42
C PRO A 164 -10.57 1.18 -4.11
N GLU A 165 -10.33 2.01 -3.10
CA GLU A 165 -9.84 1.64 -1.76
C GLU A 165 -10.57 0.44 -1.13
N ILE A 166 -11.90 0.41 -1.26
CA ILE A 166 -12.76 -0.67 -0.73
C ILE A 166 -12.39 -2.05 -1.29
N LYS A 167 -11.86 -2.13 -2.52
CA LYS A 167 -11.46 -3.40 -3.14
C LYS A 167 -10.20 -3.96 -2.47
N TYR A 168 -9.20 -3.11 -2.19
CA TYR A 168 -8.02 -3.51 -1.39
C TYR A 168 -8.44 -4.06 -0.02
N ARG A 169 -9.33 -3.36 0.70
CA ARG A 169 -9.84 -3.84 2.00
C ARG A 169 -10.56 -5.19 1.89
N ARG A 170 -11.31 -5.43 0.82
CA ARG A 170 -11.97 -6.73 0.56
C ARG A 170 -10.95 -7.84 0.28
N ILE A 171 -9.89 -7.55 -0.47
CA ILE A 171 -8.80 -8.51 -0.74
C ILE A 171 -8.05 -8.85 0.56
N LEU A 172 -7.70 -7.85 1.37
CA LEU A 172 -7.08 -8.06 2.68
C LEU A 172 -7.98 -8.87 3.63
N ASN A 173 -9.28 -8.57 3.69
CA ASN A 173 -10.24 -9.35 4.48
C ASN A 173 -10.40 -10.78 3.96
N LYS A 174 -10.30 -11.02 2.65
CA LYS A 174 -10.36 -12.37 2.05
C LYS A 174 -9.09 -13.17 2.35
N ALA A 175 -7.91 -12.55 2.28
CA ALA A 175 -6.62 -13.20 2.52
C ALA A 175 -6.32 -13.43 4.01
N PHE A 176 -6.62 -12.45 4.88
CA PHE A 176 -6.18 -12.44 6.27
C PHE A 176 -7.30 -12.54 7.30
N GLY A 177 -8.56 -12.37 6.88
CA GLY A 177 -9.71 -12.24 7.77
C GLY A 177 -9.84 -10.83 8.38
N PRO A 178 -11.06 -10.39 8.75
CA PRO A 178 -11.25 -9.20 9.57
C PRO A 178 -10.49 -9.33 10.90
N GLY A 179 -9.75 -8.29 11.29
CA GLY A 179 -8.87 -8.32 12.47
C GLY A 179 -7.50 -8.98 12.24
N GLY A 180 -7.29 -9.67 11.12
CA GLY A 180 -5.99 -10.24 10.74
C GLY A 180 -4.98 -9.21 10.19
N TRP A 181 -5.38 -7.95 10.02
CA TRP A 181 -4.53 -6.88 9.49
C TRP A 181 -4.95 -5.50 10.04
N GLY A 182 -4.05 -4.51 9.97
CA GLY A 182 -4.31 -3.12 10.32
C GLY A 182 -3.19 -2.16 9.91
N LEU A 183 -3.46 -0.85 9.93
CA LEU A 183 -2.43 0.17 9.75
C LEU A 183 -2.03 0.75 11.12
N ALA A 184 -0.74 0.70 11.43
CA ALA A 184 -0.15 1.39 12.57
C ALA A 184 0.47 2.73 12.12
N PRO A 185 0.13 3.88 12.75
CA PRO A 185 0.79 5.15 12.45
C PRO A 185 2.25 5.14 12.92
N ARG A 186 3.16 5.69 12.10
CA ARG A 186 4.61 5.75 12.34
C ARG A 186 5.12 7.17 12.51
N GLY A 187 4.47 7.91 13.41
CA GLY A 187 4.75 9.32 13.70
C GLY A 187 3.48 10.16 13.75
N GLU A 188 3.64 11.46 13.96
CA GLU A 188 2.59 12.49 13.96
C GLU A 188 2.09 12.80 12.54
N SER A 189 0.85 13.29 12.42
CA SER A 189 0.33 13.82 11.15
C SER A 189 0.97 15.17 10.81
N ILE A 190 1.65 15.27 9.67
CA ILE A 190 2.17 16.54 9.16
C ILE A 190 1.06 17.24 8.39
N VAL A 191 0.49 18.28 8.98
CA VAL A 191 -0.50 19.16 8.34
C VAL A 191 0.21 20.39 7.77
N THR A 192 0.11 20.56 6.45
CA THR A 192 0.50 21.78 5.71
C THR A 192 -0.77 22.41 5.15
N GLY A 193 -0.82 23.72 4.89
CA GLY A 193 -2.03 24.47 4.50
C GLY A 193 -2.85 24.00 3.29
N LYS A 194 -2.48 22.91 2.61
CA LYS A 194 -3.27 22.22 1.56
C LYS A 194 -3.11 20.70 1.56
N LEU A 195 -2.40 20.11 2.53
CA LEU A 195 -1.99 18.71 2.51
C LEU A 195 -1.86 18.14 3.92
N VAL A 196 -2.48 16.98 4.16
CA VAL A 196 -2.15 16.12 5.31
C VAL A 196 -1.27 14.97 4.82
N THR A 197 -0.17 14.67 5.49
CA THR A 197 0.67 13.51 5.19
C THR A 197 1.19 12.82 6.46
N ARG A 198 1.23 11.48 6.44
CA ARG A 198 1.64 10.67 7.59
C ARG A 198 2.21 9.33 7.12
N GLU A 199 3.17 8.79 7.86
CA GLU A 199 3.68 7.44 7.62
C GLU A 199 2.84 6.38 8.34
N TYR A 200 2.57 5.26 7.68
CA TYR A 200 1.90 4.11 8.25
C TYR A 200 2.66 2.82 7.91
N GLY A 201 2.71 1.90 8.88
CA GLY A 201 3.09 0.51 8.66
C GLY A 201 1.85 -0.37 8.50
N LEU A 202 1.80 -1.19 7.45
CA LEU A 202 0.82 -2.27 7.33
C LEU A 202 1.27 -3.45 8.18
N ILE A 203 0.46 -3.77 9.19
CA ILE A 203 0.63 -4.94 10.04
C ILE A 203 -0.34 -6.01 9.57
N VAL A 204 0.14 -7.24 9.41
CA VAL A 204 -0.67 -8.42 9.10
C VAL A 204 -0.25 -9.54 10.03
N GLN A 205 -1.20 -10.21 10.69
CA GLN A 205 -0.95 -11.36 11.57
C GLN A 205 0.19 -11.12 12.59
N GLY A 206 0.26 -9.92 13.17
CA GLY A 206 1.26 -9.56 14.18
C GLY A 206 2.66 -9.21 13.66
N ARG A 207 2.86 -9.06 12.34
CA ARG A 207 4.14 -8.65 11.73
C ARG A 207 3.99 -7.45 10.80
N LEU A 208 5.02 -6.62 10.73
CA LEU A 208 5.15 -5.56 9.74
C LEU A 208 5.33 -6.19 8.34
N VAL A 209 4.60 -5.66 7.36
CA VAL A 209 4.62 -6.13 5.96
C VAL A 209 5.18 -5.06 5.02
N SER A 210 4.78 -3.81 5.19
CA SER A 210 5.15 -2.68 4.34
C SER A 210 5.04 -1.38 5.13
N ILE A 211 5.79 -0.37 4.71
CA ILE A 211 5.68 1.01 5.22
C ILE A 211 5.43 1.93 4.03
N ALA A 212 4.43 2.80 4.13
CA ALA A 212 4.19 3.84 3.14
C ALA A 212 3.79 5.16 3.81
N ARG A 213 4.16 6.26 3.16
CA ARG A 213 3.64 7.59 3.48
C ARG A 213 2.34 7.81 2.71
N GLY A 214 1.27 8.03 3.46
CA GLY A 214 0.00 8.50 2.93
C GLY A 214 0.02 10.02 2.74
N GLU A 215 -0.78 10.51 1.81
CA GLU A 215 -1.01 11.93 1.62
C GLU A 215 -2.44 12.18 1.11
N GLN A 216 -3.02 13.31 1.50
CA GLN A 216 -4.33 13.76 1.02
C GLN A 216 -4.38 15.28 0.99
N GLN A 217 -4.79 15.82 -0.15
CA GLN A 217 -4.99 17.26 -0.31
C GLN A 217 -6.33 17.70 0.27
N TYR A 218 -6.35 18.93 0.79
CA TYR A 218 -7.57 19.61 1.25
C TYR A 218 -7.54 21.08 0.83
N PHE A 219 -8.71 21.72 0.84
CA PHE A 219 -8.88 23.11 0.40
C PHE A 219 -9.15 24.07 1.56
N ASP A 220 -10.00 23.64 2.51
CA ASP A 220 -10.39 24.41 3.69
C ASP A 220 -9.94 23.68 4.98
N PRO A 221 -9.52 24.39 6.04
CA PRO A 221 -9.06 23.77 7.30
C PRO A 221 -10.08 22.83 7.95
N ASP A 222 -11.38 23.11 7.82
CA ASP A 222 -12.46 22.24 8.30
C ASP A 222 -12.45 20.84 7.62
N GLY A 223 -11.77 20.71 6.48
CA GLY A 223 -11.54 19.46 5.78
C GLY A 223 -10.41 18.59 6.33
N ILE A 224 -9.62 19.05 7.31
CA ILE A 224 -8.48 18.30 7.88
C ILE A 224 -8.89 16.91 8.41
N PRO A 225 -10.00 16.70 9.14
CA PRO A 225 -10.39 15.36 9.61
C PRO A 225 -10.64 14.37 8.47
N THR A 226 -11.35 14.80 7.42
CA THR A 226 -11.58 14.03 6.20
C THR A 226 -10.27 13.75 5.47
N ALA A 227 -9.35 14.72 5.45
CA ALA A 227 -8.03 14.56 4.85
C ALA A 227 -7.15 13.55 5.61
N THR A 228 -7.24 13.49 6.95
CA THR A 228 -6.53 12.50 7.76
C THR A 228 -6.98 11.06 7.47
N GLU A 229 -8.28 10.81 7.35
CA GLU A 229 -8.77 9.48 6.93
C GLU A 229 -8.41 9.17 5.46
N GLY A 230 -8.48 10.16 4.55
CA GLY A 230 -8.00 9.99 3.17
C GLY A 230 -6.51 9.67 3.07
N CYS A 231 -5.68 10.29 3.92
CA CYS A 231 -4.23 10.04 4.02
C CYS A 231 -3.95 8.59 4.46
N LYS A 232 -4.64 8.10 5.49
CA LYS A 232 -4.59 6.71 5.96
C LYS A 232 -5.01 5.71 4.87
N SER A 233 -6.09 5.99 4.15
CA SER A 233 -6.53 5.18 3.00
C SER A 233 -5.54 5.20 1.84
N ASN A 234 -4.91 6.34 1.56
CA ASN A 234 -3.84 6.45 0.56
C ASN A 234 -2.63 5.57 0.93
N ALA A 235 -2.19 5.61 2.20
CA ALA A 235 -1.12 4.74 2.70
C ALA A 235 -1.45 3.25 2.57
N LEU A 236 -2.72 2.86 2.83
CA LEU A 236 -3.17 1.47 2.70
C LEU A 236 -2.92 0.92 1.29
N MET A 237 -3.37 1.65 0.27
CA MET A 237 -3.24 1.23 -1.13
C MET A 237 -1.77 1.12 -1.55
N ARG A 238 -0.92 2.04 -1.06
CA ARG A 238 0.54 2.00 -1.29
C ARG A 238 1.17 0.76 -0.65
N CYS A 239 0.83 0.43 0.61
CA CYS A 239 1.32 -0.78 1.29
C CYS A 239 0.82 -2.07 0.61
N CYS A 240 -0.39 -2.08 0.05
CA CYS A 240 -0.94 -3.24 -0.65
C CYS A 240 -0.16 -3.59 -1.94
N LYS A 241 0.58 -2.65 -2.51
CA LYS A 241 1.44 -2.91 -3.68
C LYS A 241 2.56 -3.90 -3.37
N ASP A 242 3.15 -3.81 -2.18
CA ASP A 242 4.24 -4.70 -1.75
C ASP A 242 3.73 -6.13 -1.43
N LEU A 243 2.42 -6.29 -1.22
CA LEU A 243 1.73 -7.59 -1.19
C LEU A 243 1.41 -8.16 -2.59
N GLY A 244 1.69 -7.41 -3.66
CA GLY A 244 1.37 -7.77 -5.05
C GLY A 244 -0.06 -7.44 -5.50
N ILE A 245 -0.92 -6.94 -4.61
CA ILE A 245 -2.33 -6.64 -4.90
C ILE A 245 -2.42 -5.54 -5.98
N ALA A 246 -3.20 -5.81 -7.03
CA ALA A 246 -3.44 -4.88 -8.15
C ALA A 246 -2.16 -4.35 -8.82
N SER A 247 -1.07 -5.12 -8.77
CA SER A 247 0.22 -4.77 -9.34
C SER A 247 0.17 -4.50 -10.86
N GLU A 248 -0.74 -5.15 -11.58
CA GLU A 248 -0.99 -4.94 -13.01
C GLU A 248 -1.44 -3.50 -13.37
N LEU A 249 -2.05 -2.75 -12.46
CA LEU A 249 -2.36 -1.32 -12.67
C LEU A 249 -1.12 -0.44 -12.86
N TRP A 250 0.07 -0.98 -12.59
CA TRP A 250 1.36 -0.33 -12.81
C TRP A 250 2.12 -0.89 -14.03
N ASP A 251 1.60 -1.90 -14.72
CA ASP A 251 2.19 -2.41 -15.97
C ASP A 251 1.76 -1.53 -17.16
N PRO A 252 2.71 -0.88 -17.88
CA PRO A 252 2.41 -0.12 -19.09
C PRO A 252 1.67 -0.91 -20.18
N ARG A 253 1.77 -2.25 -20.21
CA ARG A 253 1.03 -3.11 -21.14
C ARG A 253 -0.44 -3.20 -20.74
N PHE A 254 -0.71 -3.59 -19.49
CA PHE A 254 -2.08 -3.62 -18.95
C PHE A 254 -2.77 -2.26 -19.10
N ILE A 255 -2.09 -1.16 -18.73
CA ILE A 255 -2.65 0.20 -18.86
C ILE A 255 -3.10 0.47 -20.30
N ARG A 256 -2.24 0.22 -21.31
CA ARG A 256 -2.58 0.44 -22.73
C ARG A 256 -3.74 -0.43 -23.20
N GLU A 257 -3.74 -1.70 -22.82
CA GLU A 257 -4.83 -2.61 -23.18
C GLU A 257 -6.16 -2.20 -22.54
N PHE A 258 -6.15 -1.87 -21.24
CA PHE A 258 -7.32 -1.43 -20.51
C PHE A 258 -7.85 -0.11 -21.07
N THR A 259 -7.01 0.89 -21.33
CA THR A 259 -7.42 2.15 -21.98
C THR A 259 -8.13 1.87 -23.30
N ASN A 260 -7.54 1.09 -24.20
CA ASN A 260 -8.15 0.78 -25.49
C ASN A 260 -9.48 -0.01 -25.37
N LYS A 261 -9.54 -0.98 -24.44
CA LYS A 261 -10.69 -1.88 -24.27
C LYS A 261 -11.84 -1.25 -23.48
N MET A 262 -11.56 -0.48 -22.43
CA MET A 262 -12.53 -0.04 -21.42
C MET A 262 -12.77 1.47 -21.34
N THR A 263 -11.97 2.32 -22.02
CA THR A 263 -12.16 3.78 -21.96
C THR A 263 -12.62 4.40 -23.28
N LYS A 264 -13.23 5.58 -23.18
CA LYS A 264 -13.64 6.44 -24.28
C LYS A 264 -13.18 7.87 -24.02
N GLU A 265 -12.83 8.57 -25.09
CA GLU A 265 -12.56 9.99 -25.04
C GLU A 265 -13.84 10.77 -25.35
N VAL A 266 -14.20 11.72 -24.49
CA VAL A 266 -15.44 12.52 -24.64
C VAL A 266 -15.12 14.00 -24.53
N TRP A 267 -15.74 14.81 -25.39
CA TRP A 267 -15.75 16.25 -25.27
C TRP A 267 -16.81 16.67 -24.25
N VAL A 268 -16.40 17.44 -23.26
CA VAL A 268 -17.31 17.95 -22.21
C VAL A 268 -17.23 19.45 -22.07
N GLU A 269 -18.36 20.07 -21.76
CA GLU A 269 -18.50 21.48 -21.44
C GLU A 269 -18.79 21.66 -19.95
N HIS A 270 -18.09 22.59 -19.31
CA HIS A 270 -18.35 22.95 -17.92
C HIS A 270 -19.63 23.80 -17.81
N ALA A 271 -20.59 23.35 -17.00
CA ALA A 271 -21.96 23.88 -16.95
C ALA A 271 -22.04 25.41 -16.78
N SER A 272 -21.29 25.97 -15.82
CA SER A 272 -21.20 27.41 -15.56
C SER A 272 -20.23 28.14 -16.49
N THR A 273 -18.95 27.75 -16.53
CA THR A 273 -17.89 28.49 -17.25
C THR A 273 -17.89 28.33 -18.78
N LYS A 274 -18.71 27.42 -19.35
CA LYS A 274 -18.81 27.13 -20.78
C LYS A 274 -17.51 26.68 -21.47
N LYS A 275 -16.46 26.42 -20.69
CA LYS A 275 -15.18 25.91 -21.19
C LYS A 275 -15.34 24.46 -21.62
N LYS A 276 -14.97 24.19 -22.88
CA LYS A 276 -14.92 22.84 -23.44
C LYS A 276 -13.54 22.22 -23.20
N ARG A 277 -13.50 20.94 -22.82
CA ARG A 277 -12.28 20.14 -22.71
C ARG A 277 -12.55 18.70 -23.12
N LYS A 278 -11.50 18.00 -23.56
CA LYS A 278 -11.52 16.55 -23.72
C LYS A 278 -11.23 15.90 -22.37
N ILE A 279 -11.93 14.81 -22.04
CA ILE A 279 -11.65 13.96 -20.87
C ILE A 279 -11.69 12.48 -21.28
N MET A 280 -11.01 11.64 -20.49
CA MET A 280 -11.18 10.19 -20.53
C MET A 280 -12.31 9.79 -19.58
N LEU A 281 -13.16 8.85 -20.00
CA LEU A 281 -14.19 8.21 -19.19
C LEU A 281 -14.15 6.70 -19.42
N ARG A 282 -14.65 5.91 -18.47
CA ARG A 282 -14.95 4.49 -18.73
C ARG A 282 -16.11 4.39 -19.74
N LYS A 283 -16.13 3.36 -20.59
CA LYS A 283 -17.11 3.26 -21.71
C LYS A 283 -18.56 3.28 -21.25
N ASP A 284 -18.81 2.70 -20.08
CA ASP A 284 -20.07 2.57 -19.36
C ASP A 284 -20.43 3.77 -18.45
N ASP A 285 -19.49 4.66 -18.12
CA ASP A 285 -19.78 5.88 -17.35
C ASP A 285 -20.17 7.07 -18.26
N SER A 286 -20.70 8.13 -17.66
CA SER A 286 -21.10 9.37 -18.34
C SER A 286 -20.54 10.61 -17.63
N ALA A 287 -20.44 11.74 -18.34
CA ALA A 287 -19.92 12.97 -17.72
C ALA A 287 -20.82 13.47 -16.58
N LYS A 288 -20.26 13.48 -15.36
CA LYS A 288 -20.90 13.96 -14.13
C LYS A 288 -20.71 15.48 -13.98
N TYR A 289 -21.66 16.13 -13.30
CA TYR A 289 -21.58 17.55 -12.94
C TYR A 289 -20.23 17.87 -12.25
N PRO A 290 -19.54 18.98 -12.58
CA PRO A 290 -20.00 20.14 -13.35
C PRO A 290 -19.91 19.99 -14.89
N TYR A 291 -19.52 18.83 -15.41
CA TYR A 291 -19.34 18.61 -16.84
C TYR A 291 -20.59 18.03 -17.49
N LYS A 292 -20.84 18.41 -18.75
CA LYS A 292 -21.87 17.83 -19.63
C LYS A 292 -21.23 17.37 -20.93
N GLU A 293 -21.61 16.20 -21.43
CA GLU A 293 -21.15 15.71 -22.73
C GLU A 293 -21.66 16.61 -23.86
N VAL A 294 -20.76 16.95 -24.78
CA VAL A 294 -21.08 17.70 -25.99
C VAL A 294 -20.66 16.84 -27.18
N LYS A 295 -21.64 16.46 -28.00
CA LYS A 295 -21.37 15.92 -29.33
C LYS A 295 -20.75 17.04 -30.16
N VAL A 296 -19.55 16.77 -30.69
CA VAL A 296 -18.90 17.58 -31.74
C VAL A 296 -19.48 17.15 -33.08
#